data_AF-C9N1E2-F1
#
_entry.id   AF-C9N1E2-F1
#
_cell.length_a   1.000
_cell.length_b   1.000
_cell.length_c   1.000
_cell.angle_alpha   90.00
_cell.angle_beta   90.00
_cell.angle_gamma   90.00
#
_symmetry.space_group_name_H-M   'P 1'
#
loop_
_entity.id
_entity.type
_entity.pdbx_description
1 polymer ?
#
loop_
_entity_poly.entity_id
_entity_poly.type
_entity_poly.pdbx_seq_one_letter_code
_entity_poly.pdbx_strand_id
1 'polypeptide(L)'
;MKIIDRYIYNSLFLPSIFGISIFTFIMMLNVIMEVMERLFASDLPFISIIDYLFYAIPGVLVQTIPMGAFLGVMLVYGGLSETNEIVAMEGSGIGLFRIIRPAFIFGIILTLIGLGLEIYVNPRALKKYKCTDKTNSSFKTKFIVRRKSFFDK
;
A
#
# COMPACT_ATOMS: atom_id res chain seq x y z
N MET A 1 22.89 -22.12 3.45
CA MET A 1 22.41 -21.15 2.43
C MET A 1 23.63 -20.61 1.70
N LYS A 2 23.62 -20.54 0.37
CA LYS A 2 24.78 -20.03 -0.37
C LYS A 2 24.92 -18.53 -0.12
N ILE A 3 26.14 -18.06 0.07
CA ILE A 3 26.45 -16.67 0.44
C ILE A 3 25.81 -15.67 -0.55
N ILE A 4 25.74 -16.05 -1.83
CA ILE A 4 25.13 -15.28 -2.92
C ILE A 4 23.62 -15.07 -2.71
N ASP A 5 22.88 -16.11 -2.31
CA ASP A 5 21.44 -15.99 -2.07
C ASP A 5 21.18 -14.97 -0.95
N ARG A 6 21.96 -15.04 0.14
CA ARG A 6 21.86 -14.12 1.27
C ARG A 6 22.19 -12.67 0.87
N TYR A 7 23.20 -12.49 0.02
CA TYR A 7 23.55 -11.19 -0.51
C TYR A 7 22.41 -10.59 -1.32
N ILE A 8 21.84 -11.33 -2.29
CA ILE A 8 20.73 -10.85 -3.12
C ILE A 8 19.49 -10.54 -2.27
N TYR A 9 19.14 -11.37 -1.28
CA TYR A 9 18.00 -11.06 -0.39
C TYR A 9 18.20 -9.78 0.42
N ASN A 10 19.39 -9.57 1.00
CA ASN A 10 19.68 -8.34 1.73
C ASN A 10 19.66 -7.12 0.82
N SER A 11 20.19 -7.27 -0.41
CA SER A 11 20.16 -6.22 -1.41
C SER A 11 18.73 -5.93 -1.89
N LEU A 12 17.84 -6.92 -1.98
CA LEU A 12 16.44 -6.74 -2.40
C LEU A 12 15.55 -6.09 -1.33
N PHE A 13 15.78 -6.41 -0.07
CA PHE A 13 14.88 -6.00 1.01
C PHE A 13 14.83 -4.47 1.16
N LEU A 14 16.00 -3.82 1.20
CA LEU A 14 16.09 -2.38 1.48
C LEU A 14 15.48 -1.50 0.36
N PRO A 15 15.83 -1.69 -0.94
CA PRO A 15 15.25 -0.93 -2.04
C PRO A 15 13.76 -1.20 -2.23
N SER A 16 13.31 -2.43 -1.97
CA SER A 16 11.88 -2.76 -2.06
C SER A 16 11.07 -2.04 -0.98
N ILE A 17 11.53 -2.07 0.28
CA ILE A 17 10.87 -1.34 1.38
C ILE A 17 10.83 0.17 1.09
N PHE A 18 11.93 0.70 0.55
CA PHE A 18 12.05 2.11 0.20
C PHE A 18 11.08 2.49 -0.92
N GLY A 19 11.00 1.66 -1.97
CA GLY A 19 10.03 1.81 -3.06
C GLY A 19 8.59 1.77 -2.55
N ILE A 20 8.23 0.79 -1.71
CA ILE A 20 6.89 0.68 -1.12
C ILE A 20 6.57 1.94 -0.31
N SER A 21 7.52 2.43 0.50
CA SER A 21 7.34 3.64 1.31
C SER A 21 7.07 4.87 0.44
N ILE A 22 7.86 5.07 -0.62
CA ILE A 22 7.70 6.21 -1.53
C ILE A 22 6.35 6.13 -2.25
N PHE A 23 6.01 4.98 -2.84
CA PHE A 23 4.73 4.84 -3.54
C PHE A 23 3.54 4.98 -2.61
N THR A 24 3.64 4.48 -1.38
CA THR A 24 2.60 4.67 -0.36
C THR A 24 2.44 6.13 0.01
N PHE A 25 3.55 6.86 0.18
CA PHE A 25 3.50 8.29 0.44
C PHE A 25 2.82 9.05 -0.72
N ILE A 26 3.23 8.80 -1.96
CA ILE A 26 2.64 9.43 -3.16
C ILE A 26 1.14 9.11 -3.27
N MET A 27 0.75 7.85 -3.11
CA MET A 27 -0.66 7.44 -3.17
C MET A 27 -1.48 8.06 -2.03
N MET A 28 -0.92 8.19 -0.82
CA MET A 28 -1.62 8.84 0.30
C MET A 28 -1.89 10.32 0.02
N LEU A 29 -1.03 11.03 -0.73
CA LEU A 29 -1.31 12.40 -1.15
C LEU A 29 -2.57 12.46 -2.04
N ASN A 30 -2.76 11.50 -2.94
CA ASN A 30 -3.99 11.42 -3.75
C ASN A 30 -5.23 11.20 -2.89
N VAL A 31 -5.14 10.33 -1.87
CA VAL A 31 -6.24 10.10 -0.93
C VAL A 31 -6.57 11.38 -0.14
N ILE A 32 -5.56 12.13 0.29
CA ILE A 32 -5.76 13.40 1.00
C ILE A 32 -6.49 14.40 0.09
N MET A 33 -6.08 14.54 -1.17
CA MET A 33 -6.76 15.43 -2.12
C MET A 33 -8.24 15.05 -2.30
N GLU A 34 -8.54 13.76 -2.49
CA GLU A 34 -9.93 13.28 -2.61
C GLU A 34 -10.76 13.62 -1.35
N VAL A 35 -10.17 13.50 -0.17
CA VAL A 35 -10.87 13.84 1.08
C VAL A 35 -11.07 15.34 1.21
N MET A 36 -10.10 16.17 0.81
CA MET A 36 -10.23 17.62 0.85
C MET A 36 -11.37 18.10 -0.05
N GLU A 37 -11.50 17.57 -1.27
CA GLU A 37 -12.63 17.88 -2.15
C GLU A 37 -13.99 17.53 -1.52
N ARG A 38 -14.07 16.38 -0.84
CA ARG A 38 -15.28 15.97 -0.12
C ARG A 38 -15.61 16.86 1.08
N LEU A 39 -14.61 17.47 1.73
CA LEU A 39 -14.82 18.41 2.83
C LEU A 39 -15.36 19.75 2.36
N PHE A 40 -14.86 20.27 1.22
CA PHE A 40 -15.41 21.49 0.66
C PHE A 40 -16.83 21.29 0.13
N ALA A 41 -17.14 20.09 -0.35
CA ALA A 41 -18.47 19.74 -0.85
C ALA A 41 -19.50 19.38 0.24
N SER A 42 -19.06 18.98 1.44
CA SER A 42 -19.94 18.49 2.52
C SER A 42 -19.48 18.99 3.88
N ASP A 43 -20.38 19.58 4.69
CA ASP A 43 -20.10 19.91 6.11
C ASP A 43 -19.88 18.63 6.95
N LEU A 44 -18.72 18.00 6.79
CA LEU A 44 -18.30 16.80 7.50
C LEU A 44 -17.30 17.22 8.59
N PRO A 45 -17.44 16.70 9.82
CA PRO A 45 -16.53 17.02 10.90
C PRO A 45 -15.12 16.47 10.63
N PHE A 46 -14.09 17.27 10.94
CA PHE A 46 -12.68 16.94 10.69
C PHE A 46 -12.23 15.58 11.24
N ILE A 47 -12.85 15.13 12.33
CA ILE A 47 -12.51 13.84 12.96
C ILE A 47 -12.80 12.64 12.04
N SER A 48 -13.82 12.71 11.18
CA SER A 48 -14.19 11.63 10.26
C SER A 48 -13.21 11.47 9.10
N ILE A 49 -12.40 12.50 8.80
CA ILE A 49 -11.35 12.46 7.78
C ILE A 49 -10.19 11.59 8.22
N ILE A 50 -9.75 11.77 9.47
CA ILE A 50 -8.60 11.03 10.02
C ILE A 50 -8.92 9.53 10.01
N ASP A 51 -10.14 9.18 10.41
CA ASP A 51 -10.63 7.80 10.31
C ASP A 51 -10.63 7.28 8.87
N TYR A 52 -11.09 8.07 7.90
CA TYR A 52 -11.04 7.70 6.49
C TYR A 52 -9.62 7.44 6.00
N LEU A 53 -8.68 8.32 6.36
CA LEU A 53 -7.28 8.18 5.98
C LEU A 53 -6.68 6.91 6.57
N PHE A 54 -7.00 6.56 7.83
CA PHE A 54 -6.58 5.30 8.44
C PHE A 54 -7.17 4.07 7.74
N TYR A 55 -8.43 4.12 7.29
CA TYR A 55 -9.05 3.02 6.56
C TYR A 55 -8.56 2.90 5.11
N ALA A 56 -8.01 3.96 4.52
CA ALA A 56 -7.44 3.95 3.18
C ALA A 56 -6.05 3.29 3.11
N ILE A 57 -5.25 3.35 4.19
CA ILE A 57 -3.90 2.77 4.27
C ILE A 57 -3.83 1.32 3.74
N PRO A 58 -4.65 0.36 4.19
CA PRO A 58 -4.55 -1.02 3.71
C PRO A 58 -4.84 -1.15 2.21
N GLY A 59 -5.77 -0.36 1.67
CA GLY A 59 -6.08 -0.35 0.23
C GLY A 59 -4.93 0.20 -0.61
N VAL A 60 -4.26 1.24 -0.12
CA VAL A 60 -3.06 1.81 -0.75
C VAL A 60 -1.91 0.80 -0.71
N LEU A 61 -1.65 0.18 0.45
CA LEU A 61 -0.56 -0.78 0.62
C LEU A 61 -0.65 -1.96 -0.33
N VAL A 62 -1.86 -2.50 -0.57
CA VAL A 62 -2.06 -3.61 -1.52
C VAL A 62 -1.57 -3.25 -2.92
N GLN A 63 -1.74 -2.01 -3.36
CA GLN A 63 -1.30 -1.53 -4.67
C GLN A 63 0.19 -1.18 -4.69
N THR A 64 0.71 -0.63 -3.60
CA THR A 64 2.09 -0.13 -3.55
C THR A 64 3.12 -1.22 -3.28
N ILE A 65 2.72 -2.35 -2.67
CA ILE A 65 3.57 -3.54 -2.49
C ILE A 65 4.14 -4.05 -3.83
N PRO A 66 3.34 -4.39 -4.87
CA PRO A 66 3.88 -4.87 -6.13
C PRO A 66 4.70 -3.79 -6.87
N MET A 67 4.32 -2.52 -6.78
CA MET A 67 5.07 -1.41 -7.37
C MET A 67 6.45 -1.25 -6.75
N GLY A 68 6.53 -1.24 -5.42
CA GLY A 68 7.79 -1.11 -4.69
C GLY A 68 8.68 -2.34 -4.82
N ALA A 69 8.09 -3.54 -4.88
CA ALA A 69 8.80 -4.78 -5.19
C ALA A 69 9.49 -4.71 -6.57
N PHE A 70 8.75 -4.25 -7.58
CA PHE A 70 9.26 -4.10 -8.94
C PHE A 70 10.44 -3.13 -8.98
N LEU A 71 10.30 -1.96 -8.33
CA LEU A 71 11.38 -0.98 -8.21
C LEU A 71 12.60 -1.58 -7.52
N GLY A 72 12.41 -2.29 -6.42
CA GLY A 72 13.52 -2.91 -5.69
C GLY A 72 14.26 -3.96 -6.51
N VAL A 73 13.54 -4.81 -7.26
CA VAL A 73 14.14 -5.76 -8.19
C VAL A 73 14.93 -5.05 -9.28
N MET A 74 14.35 -4.01 -9.90
CA MET A 74 15.03 -3.25 -10.95
C MET A 74 16.32 -2.59 -10.46
N LEU A 75 16.31 -1.97 -9.27
CA LEU A 75 17.51 -1.32 -8.73
C LEU A 75 18.62 -2.33 -8.39
N VAL A 76 18.27 -3.47 -7.80
CA VAL A 76 19.27 -4.48 -7.40
C VAL A 76 19.86 -5.17 -8.62
N TYR A 77 19.03 -5.68 -9.53
CA TYR A 77 19.53 -6.39 -10.71
C TYR A 77 20.15 -5.43 -11.73
N GLY A 78 19.66 -4.19 -11.80
CA GLY A 78 20.31 -3.13 -12.55
C GLY A 78 21.71 -2.82 -12.02
N GLY A 79 21.86 -2.65 -10.71
CA GLY A 79 23.16 -2.42 -10.07
C GLY A 79 24.12 -3.60 -10.24
N LEU A 80 23.65 -4.84 -10.05
CA LEU A 80 24.44 -6.05 -10.29
C LEU A 80 24.90 -6.19 -11.75
N SER A 81 24.09 -5.70 -12.70
CA SER A 81 24.44 -5.67 -14.11
C SER A 81 25.47 -4.58 -14.41
N GLU A 82 25.35 -3.41 -13.80
CA GLU A 82 26.27 -2.28 -13.96
C GLU A 82 27.68 -2.61 -13.44
N THR A 83 27.76 -3.29 -12.29
CA THR A 83 29.03 -3.74 -11.71
C THR A 83 29.59 -5.02 -12.36
N ASN A 84 28.94 -5.55 -13.41
CA ASN A 84 29.26 -6.82 -14.05
C ASN A 84 29.29 -8.03 -13.09
N GLU A 85 28.65 -7.95 -11.93
CA GLU A 85 28.59 -9.04 -10.95
C GLU A 85 27.81 -10.24 -11.48
N ILE A 86 26.78 -10.01 -12.31
CA ILE A 86 26.04 -11.08 -12.98
C ILE A 86 26.97 -11.88 -13.90
N VAL A 87 27.79 -11.19 -14.71
CA VAL A 87 28.74 -11.81 -15.63
C VAL A 87 29.84 -12.57 -14.86
N ALA A 88 30.33 -12.00 -13.76
CA ALA A 88 31.29 -12.67 -12.90
C ALA A 88 30.72 -13.96 -12.26
N MET A 89 29.46 -13.93 -11.84
CA MET A 89 28.75 -15.10 -11.32
C MET A 89 28.57 -16.17 -12.41
N GLU A 90 28.14 -15.79 -13.62
CA GLU A 90 28.04 -16.73 -14.74
C GLU A 90 29.39 -17.34 -15.12
N GLY A 91 30.47 -16.53 -15.14
CA GLY A 91 31.84 -16.99 -15.37
C GLY A 91 32.35 -17.98 -14.32
N SER A 92 31.79 -17.97 -13.11
CA SER A 92 32.08 -18.95 -12.05
C SER A 92 31.26 -20.24 -12.15
N GLY A 93 30.48 -20.40 -13.23
CA GLY A 93 29.64 -21.57 -13.48
C GLY A 93 28.25 -21.52 -12.81
N ILE A 94 27.83 -20.35 -12.34
CA ILE A 94 26.50 -20.16 -11.75
C ILE A 94 25.53 -19.79 -12.86
N GLY A 95 24.63 -20.72 -13.21
CA GLY A 95 23.60 -20.43 -14.22
C GLY A 95 22.66 -19.29 -13.82
N LEU A 96 22.23 -18.51 -14.81
CA LEU A 96 21.35 -17.34 -14.68
C LEU A 96 20.06 -17.63 -13.87
N PHE A 97 19.45 -18.80 -14.07
CA PHE A 97 18.25 -19.22 -13.33
C PHE A 97 18.44 -19.21 -11.81
N ARG A 98 19.66 -19.47 -11.33
CA ARG A 98 19.97 -19.43 -9.90
C ARG A 98 19.99 -18.00 -9.38
N ILE A 99 20.49 -17.06 -10.18
CA ILE A 99 20.62 -15.63 -9.83
C ILE A 99 19.22 -14.99 -9.75
N ILE A 100 18.28 -15.40 -10.61
CA ILE A 100 16.90 -14.88 -10.64
C ILE A 100 16.00 -15.50 -9.57
N ARG A 101 16.27 -16.76 -9.17
CA ARG A 101 15.47 -17.49 -8.16
C ARG A 101 15.16 -16.72 -6.87
N PRO A 102 16.11 -16.00 -6.21
CA PRO A 102 15.79 -15.24 -5.00
C PRO A 102 14.77 -14.12 -5.24
N ALA A 103 14.82 -13.39 -6.36
CA ALA A 103 13.79 -12.39 -6.70
C ALA A 103 12.42 -13.02 -6.91
N PHE A 104 12.37 -14.20 -7.54
CA PHE A 104 11.11 -14.90 -7.77
C PHE A 104 10.45 -15.33 -6.45
N ILE A 105 11.23 -15.90 -5.53
CA ILE A 105 10.75 -16.28 -4.19
C ILE A 105 10.30 -15.03 -3.42
N PHE A 106 11.06 -13.94 -3.49
CA PHE A 106 10.71 -12.66 -2.86
C PHE A 106 9.39 -12.10 -3.39
N GLY A 107 9.16 -12.14 -4.70
CA GLY A 107 7.91 -11.73 -5.33
C GLY A 107 6.70 -12.57 -4.88
N ILE A 108 6.87 -13.90 -4.76
CA ILE A 108 5.83 -14.79 -4.23
C ILE A 108 5.49 -14.41 -2.78
N ILE A 109 6.50 -14.18 -1.94
CA ILE A 109 6.29 -13.79 -0.53
C ILE A 109 5.48 -12.48 -0.45
N LEU A 110 5.86 -11.46 -1.24
CA LEU A 110 5.15 -10.19 -1.27
C LEU A 110 3.72 -10.33 -1.83
N THR A 111 3.51 -11.20 -2.81
CA THR A 111 2.17 -11.50 -3.34
C THR A 111 1.27 -12.12 -2.26
N LEU A 112 1.79 -13.08 -1.47
CA LEU A 112 1.05 -13.67 -0.36
C LEU A 112 0.70 -12.63 0.71
N ILE A 113 1.62 -11.70 1.00
CA ILE A 113 1.37 -10.59 1.93
C ILE A 113 0.28 -9.66 1.39
N GLY A 114 0.35 -9.28 0.11
CA GLY A 114 -0.65 -8.44 -0.56
C GLY A 114 -2.04 -9.08 -0.53
N LEU A 115 -2.14 -10.37 -0.88
CA LEU A 115 -3.39 -11.13 -0.81
C LEU A 115 -3.94 -11.20 0.62
N GLY A 116 -3.07 -11.38 1.63
CA GLY A 116 -3.47 -11.35 3.03
C GLY A 116 -4.07 -10.00 3.44
N LEU A 117 -3.46 -8.90 3.02
CA LEU A 117 -3.97 -7.54 3.25
C LEU A 117 -5.32 -7.32 2.57
N GLU A 118 -5.46 -7.75 1.33
CA GLU A 118 -6.69 -7.55 0.57
C GLU A 118 -7.86 -8.39 1.06
N ILE A 119 -7.64 -9.68 1.36
CA ILE A 119 -8.72 -10.59 1.78
C ILE A 119 -9.16 -10.32 3.23
N TYR A 120 -8.24 -9.99 4.13
CA TYR A 120 -8.57 -9.87 5.56
C TYR A 120 -8.70 -8.42 6.04
N VAL A 121 -7.82 -7.53 5.61
CA VAL A 121 -7.70 -6.18 6.20
C VAL A 121 -8.61 -5.19 5.47
N ASN A 122 -8.58 -5.18 4.14
CA ASN A 122 -9.37 -4.25 3.33
C ASN A 122 -10.90 -4.35 3.58
N PRO A 123 -11.55 -5.54 3.58
CA PRO A 123 -12.99 -5.63 3.85
C PRO A 123 -13.34 -5.28 5.31
N ARG A 124 -12.44 -5.49 6.27
CA ARG A 124 -12.65 -5.07 7.65
C ARG A 124 -12.58 -3.55 7.81
N ALA A 125 -11.66 -2.92 7.10
CA ALA A 125 -11.56 -1.45 7.02
C ALA A 125 -12.82 -0.84 6.41
N LEU A 126 -13.25 -1.35 5.25
CA LEU A 126 -14.44 -0.87 4.55
C LEU A 126 -15.74 -1.11 5.34
N LYS A 127 -15.87 -2.25 6.05
CA LYS A 127 -17.02 -2.52 6.91
C LYS A 127 -17.11 -1.52 8.07
N LYS A 128 -15.99 -1.24 8.73
CA LYS A 128 -15.96 -0.26 9.84
C LYS A 128 -16.29 1.15 9.34
N TYR A 129 -15.71 1.57 8.21
CA TYR A 129 -16.02 2.86 7.60
C TYR A 129 -17.52 3.03 7.31
N LYS A 130 -18.16 2.05 6.64
CA LYS A 130 -19.60 2.10 6.33
C LYS A 130 -20.49 2.18 7.57
N CYS A 131 -20.09 1.57 8.69
CA CYS A 131 -20.83 1.64 9.94
C CYS A 131 -20.68 3.00 10.64
N THR A 132 -19.49 3.60 10.58
CA THR A 132 -19.23 4.95 11.12
C THR A 132 -19.96 6.02 10.29
N ASP A 133 -19.96 5.90 8.97
CA ASP A 133 -20.61 6.85 8.07
C ASP A 133 -22.15 6.78 8.14
N LYS A 134 -22.73 5.57 8.21
CA LYS A 134 -24.18 5.39 8.44
C LYS A 134 -24.64 5.99 9.76
N THR A 135 -23.82 5.91 10.81
CA THR A 135 -24.12 6.53 12.11
C THR A 135 -24.13 8.05 12.01
N ASN A 136 -23.13 8.63 11.33
CA ASN A 136 -22.98 10.09 11.23
C ASN A 136 -24.06 10.72 10.32
N SER A 137 -24.39 10.06 9.20
CA SER A 137 -25.49 10.48 8.32
C SER A 137 -26.87 10.34 8.98
N SER A 138 -27.13 9.25 9.71
CA SER A 138 -28.40 9.09 10.45
C SER A 138 -28.56 10.11 11.58
N PHE A 139 -27.46 10.50 12.25
CA PHE A 139 -27.46 11.63 13.18
C PHE A 139 -27.76 12.96 12.47
N LYS A 140 -27.11 13.25 11.33
CA LYS A 140 -27.35 14.48 10.55
C LYS A 140 -28.79 14.56 10.04
N THR A 141 -29.37 13.48 9.53
CA THR A 141 -30.79 13.41 9.11
C THR A 141 -31.74 13.56 10.30
N LYS A 142 -31.47 12.92 11.44
CA LYS A 142 -32.30 13.05 12.64
C LYS A 142 -32.25 14.47 13.23
N PHE A 143 -31.11 15.16 13.16
CA PHE A 143 -30.97 16.56 13.56
C PHE A 143 -31.64 17.53 12.58
N ILE A 144 -31.56 17.30 11.27
CA ILE A 144 -32.21 18.15 10.26
C ILE A 144 -33.75 18.02 10.30
N VAL A 145 -34.27 16.79 10.42
CA VAL A 145 -35.71 16.54 10.54
C VAL A 145 -36.27 17.09 11.85
N ARG A 146 -35.55 16.93 12.97
CA ARG A 146 -35.96 17.50 14.27
C ARG A 146 -35.88 19.03 14.30
N ARG A 147 -35.02 19.67 13.50
CA ARG A 147 -34.97 21.14 13.41
C ARG A 147 -36.15 21.70 12.61
N LYS A 148 -36.58 21.02 11.53
CA LYS A 148 -37.74 21.45 10.74
C LYS A 148 -39.06 21.41 11.52
N SER A 149 -39.25 20.44 12.42
CA SER A 149 -40.47 20.35 13.25
C SER A 149 -40.57 21.40 14.37
N PHE A 150 -39.49 22.13 14.66
CA PHE A 150 -39.46 23.20 15.68
C PHE A 150 -39.75 24.60 15.09
N PHE A 151 -39.69 24.76 13.77
CA PHE A 151 -39.93 26.04 13.08
C PHE A 151 -41.34 26.18 12.50
N ASP A 152 -42.20 25.16 12.65
CA ASP A 152 -43.56 25.10 12.09
C ASP A 152 -44.65 25.20 13.18
N LYS A 153 -44.32 25.91 14.28
CA LYS A 153 -45.22 26.28 15.39
C LYS A 153 -44.99 27.74 15.74
#